data_AF-A0A2D5MTN3-F1
#
_entry.id   AF-A0A2D5MTN3-F1
#
_cell.length_a   1.000
_cell.length_b   1.000
_cell.length_c   1.000
_cell.angle_alpha   90.00
_cell.angle_beta   90.00
_cell.angle_gamma   90.00
#
_symmetry.space_group_name_H-M   'P 1'
#
loop_
_entity.id
_entity.type
_entity.pdbx_description
1 polymer ?
#
loop_
_entity_poly.entity_id
_entity_poly.type
_entity_poly.pdbx_seq_one_letter_code
_entity_poly.pdbx_strand_id
1 'polypeptide(L)'
;MSLEVKDNNPDEFKLKQDIPETKGPQEDGTYRNSFGGTELMSKALTERVDKDLLEEFNIIKSRVRNIDDKKSNILWLHDLWNDPENEHLSDKEKRKRFDRLVFVSNYQMNTYMLAYGIPYSETFVLKNAIEPISIPAKAKDGDQIRLIYHTTPHRGLNIAVAGVQKLAETMGDKIHFDVYSSFNAYGWPERDEPFKNIFKQIEDHPNMTYHGFQPNDVVRKALESAHIFAFPSIWTETSCIAAIEAMSAGCQIVCPNLGALPETTGGFATMYHWHESIQTHANVFANFLKSAIENHRTDDMGTKLVFQKNYADNFYNWDLRANEWTGMLQGVKSLVEQRKKVAAENADKK
;
A
#
# COMPACT_ATOMS: atom_id res chain seq x y z
N MET A 1 -13.84 10.09 26.73
CA MET A 1 -12.87 11.10 26.24
C MET A 1 -13.49 11.72 25.00
N SER A 2 -13.74 13.03 24.98
CA SER A 2 -14.17 13.71 23.75
C SER A 2 -12.94 14.23 23.03
N LEU A 3 -12.48 13.48 22.02
CA LEU A 3 -11.57 14.03 21.00
C LEU A 3 -12.34 15.03 20.14
N GLU A 4 -11.66 15.99 19.52
CA GLU A 4 -12.20 16.78 18.41
C GLU A 4 -11.26 16.64 17.22
N VAL A 5 -11.80 16.21 16.07
CA VAL A 5 -11.05 16.05 14.83
C VAL A 5 -11.82 16.72 13.70
N LYS A 6 -11.16 17.65 13.00
CA LYS A 6 -11.73 18.29 11.82
C LYS A 6 -11.49 17.41 10.59
N ASP A 7 -12.52 17.33 9.74
CA ASP A 7 -12.35 16.80 8.40
C ASP A 7 -11.85 17.90 7.47
N ASN A 8 -10.54 17.88 7.22
CA ASN A 8 -9.91 18.77 6.26
C ASN A 8 -9.25 17.96 5.12
N ASN A 9 -9.62 16.69 4.95
CA ASN A 9 -8.98 15.87 3.93
C ASN A 9 -9.48 16.28 2.54
N PRO A 10 -8.58 16.60 1.60
CA PRO A 10 -8.96 16.88 0.23
C PRO A 10 -9.49 15.61 -0.45
N ASP A 11 -10.43 15.80 -1.39
CA ASP A 11 -10.99 14.72 -2.20
C ASP A 11 -9.90 14.06 -3.07
N GLU A 12 -9.84 12.72 -3.05
CA GLU A 12 -8.86 11.91 -3.78
C GLU A 12 -8.81 12.23 -5.28
N PHE A 13 -9.96 12.31 -5.94
CA PHE A 13 -10.04 12.48 -7.37
C PHE A 13 -9.72 13.90 -7.79
N LYS A 14 -10.08 14.89 -6.95
CA LYS A 14 -9.61 16.26 -7.13
C LYS A 14 -8.09 16.34 -7.06
N LEU A 15 -7.48 15.68 -6.07
CA LEU A 15 -6.02 15.61 -6.01
C LEU A 15 -5.47 15.04 -7.31
N LYS A 16 -5.97 13.92 -7.84
CA LYS A 16 -5.47 13.35 -9.11
C LYS A 16 -5.66 14.27 -10.33
N GLN A 17 -6.70 15.10 -10.38
CA GLN A 17 -6.95 16.03 -11.50
C GLN A 17 -5.99 17.23 -11.54
N ASP A 18 -5.44 17.64 -10.39
CA ASP A 18 -4.56 18.82 -10.28
C ASP A 18 -3.08 18.51 -10.64
N ILE A 19 -2.78 17.40 -11.33
CA ILE A 19 -1.42 17.07 -11.77
C ILE A 19 -1.13 17.82 -13.08
N PRO A 20 -0.13 18.72 -13.15
CA PRO A 20 0.26 19.38 -14.39
C PRO A 20 0.59 18.36 -15.49
N GLU A 21 0.26 18.64 -16.76
CA GLU A 21 0.55 17.73 -17.89
C GLU A 21 2.02 17.32 -18.00
N THR A 22 2.95 18.20 -17.61
CA THR A 22 4.40 17.91 -17.56
C THR A 22 4.81 16.92 -16.46
N LYS A 23 3.91 16.64 -15.51
CA LYS A 23 4.01 15.63 -14.46
C LYS A 23 3.07 14.44 -14.71
N GLY A 24 2.54 14.26 -15.92
CA GLY A 24 1.65 13.15 -16.27
C GLY A 24 2.35 11.76 -16.23
N PRO A 25 1.57 10.67 -16.30
CA PRO A 25 2.13 9.32 -16.27
C PRO A 25 2.96 9.02 -17.53
N GLN A 26 3.98 8.18 -17.36
CA GLN A 26 4.85 7.65 -18.41
C GLN A 26 4.14 6.58 -19.26
N GLU A 27 4.80 6.09 -20.30
CA GLU A 27 4.25 5.06 -21.20
C GLU A 27 3.83 3.77 -20.46
N ASP A 28 4.59 3.40 -19.42
CA ASP A 28 4.31 2.24 -18.58
C ASP A 28 3.30 2.53 -17.46
N GLY A 29 2.77 3.75 -17.36
CA GLY A 29 1.77 4.17 -16.38
C GLY A 29 2.32 4.68 -15.04
N THR A 30 3.64 4.66 -14.83
CA THR A 30 4.30 5.23 -13.62
C THR A 30 4.46 6.74 -13.70
N TYR A 31 4.78 7.41 -12.58
CA TYR A 31 5.06 8.85 -12.55
C TYR A 31 6.56 9.14 -12.37
N ARG A 32 7.07 10.15 -13.11
CA ARG A 32 8.46 10.61 -12.94
C ARG A 32 8.65 11.23 -11.56
N ASN A 33 9.78 10.92 -10.92
CA ASN A 33 10.12 11.42 -9.58
C ASN A 33 9.09 11.03 -8.49
N SER A 34 8.26 10.01 -8.75
CA SER A 34 7.45 9.35 -7.73
C SER A 34 8.24 8.17 -7.14
N PHE A 35 8.16 8.02 -5.83
CA PHE A 35 8.71 6.90 -5.06
C PHE A 35 7.59 6.17 -4.32
N GLY A 36 6.38 6.21 -4.90
CA GLY A 36 5.20 5.54 -4.41
C GLY A 36 5.30 4.01 -4.51
N GLY A 37 4.29 3.33 -3.96
CA GLY A 37 4.22 1.87 -3.99
C GLY A 37 4.34 1.29 -5.40
N THR A 38 3.65 1.87 -6.38
CA THR A 38 3.71 1.45 -7.79
C THR A 38 5.13 1.51 -8.35
N GLU A 39 5.84 2.62 -8.14
CA GLU A 39 7.21 2.79 -8.63
C GLU A 39 8.20 1.85 -7.92
N LEU A 40 8.07 1.65 -6.60
CA LEU A 40 8.88 0.70 -5.85
C LEU A 40 8.68 -0.73 -6.35
N MET A 41 7.43 -1.14 -6.60
CA MET A 41 7.13 -2.47 -7.12
C MET A 41 7.62 -2.65 -8.56
N SER A 42 7.47 -1.64 -9.42
CA SER A 42 7.98 -1.64 -10.80
C SER A 42 9.49 -1.80 -10.84
N LYS A 43 10.21 -1.04 -10.01
CA LYS A 43 11.67 -1.10 -9.91
C LYS A 43 12.14 -2.49 -9.46
N ALA A 44 11.59 -3.01 -8.37
CA ALA A 44 12.00 -4.31 -7.86
C ALA A 44 11.61 -5.48 -8.78
N LEU A 45 10.50 -5.39 -9.53
CA LEU A 45 10.20 -6.36 -10.60
C LEU A 45 11.33 -6.42 -11.63
N THR A 46 11.75 -5.25 -12.12
CA THR A 46 12.81 -5.11 -13.14
C THR A 46 14.18 -5.58 -12.65
N GLU A 47 14.46 -5.42 -11.35
CA GLU A 47 15.72 -5.83 -10.75
C GLU A 47 15.80 -7.34 -10.45
N ARG A 48 14.65 -8.03 -10.35
CA ARG A 48 14.58 -9.38 -9.78
C ARG A 48 14.01 -10.46 -10.71
N VAL A 49 13.27 -10.07 -11.74
CA VAL A 49 12.79 -11.00 -12.77
C VAL A 49 13.74 -10.95 -13.97
N ASP A 50 13.91 -12.09 -14.62
CA ASP A 50 14.76 -12.25 -15.80
C ASP A 50 14.44 -11.19 -16.88
N LYS A 51 15.49 -10.49 -17.36
CA LYS A 51 15.33 -9.36 -18.27
C LYS A 51 14.84 -9.79 -19.64
N ASP A 52 15.35 -10.90 -20.16
CA ASP A 52 14.95 -11.43 -21.46
C ASP A 52 13.47 -11.79 -21.45
N LEU A 53 13.00 -12.41 -20.35
CA LEU A 53 11.58 -12.67 -20.15
C LEU A 53 10.76 -11.37 -20.09
N LEU A 54 11.18 -10.38 -19.30
CA LEU A 54 10.46 -9.11 -19.18
C LEU A 54 10.36 -8.36 -20.52
N GLU A 55 11.39 -8.45 -21.37
CA GLU A 55 11.42 -7.82 -22.69
C GLU A 55 10.33 -8.34 -23.64
N GLU A 56 9.77 -9.53 -23.40
CA GLU A 56 8.67 -10.09 -24.19
C GLU A 56 7.29 -9.50 -23.85
N PHE A 57 7.19 -8.72 -22.77
CA PHE A 57 5.92 -8.18 -22.26
C PHE A 57 5.91 -6.65 -22.25
N ASN A 58 4.71 -6.09 -22.42
CA ASN A 58 4.41 -4.70 -22.10
C ASN A 58 3.62 -4.68 -20.78
N ILE A 59 4.28 -4.40 -19.66
CA ILE A 59 3.67 -4.39 -18.33
C ILE A 59 3.33 -2.96 -17.92
N ILE A 60 2.03 -2.66 -17.97
CA ILE A 60 1.43 -1.33 -17.76
C ILE A 60 0.89 -1.23 -16.33
N LYS A 61 1.18 -0.13 -15.61
CA LYS A 61 0.81 0.09 -14.21
C LYS A 61 -0.41 1.01 -14.13
N SER A 62 -1.60 0.42 -14.05
CA SER A 62 -2.94 1.03 -14.03
C SER A 62 -3.30 1.97 -15.19
N ARG A 63 -2.45 2.94 -15.54
CA ARG A 63 -2.71 3.99 -16.53
C ARG A 63 -2.29 3.52 -17.91
N VAL A 64 -3.27 3.24 -18.75
CA VAL A 64 -3.03 2.78 -20.11
C VAL A 64 -2.69 3.98 -20.98
N ARG A 65 -1.43 4.08 -21.39
CA ARG A 65 -0.94 5.12 -22.31
C ARG A 65 -0.41 4.53 -23.61
N ASN A 66 0.22 3.35 -23.54
CA ASN A 66 0.71 2.62 -24.69
C ASN A 66 0.28 1.15 -24.66
N ILE A 67 -0.14 0.63 -25.81
CA ILE A 67 -0.41 -0.79 -26.05
C ILE A 67 0.56 -1.25 -27.12
N ASP A 68 1.23 -2.38 -26.90
CA ASP A 68 2.21 -2.92 -27.82
C ASP A 68 1.55 -4.01 -28.68
N ASP A 69 1.64 -3.90 -30.01
CA ASP A 69 1.05 -4.86 -30.95
C ASP A 69 1.89 -6.14 -31.13
N LYS A 70 3.15 -6.12 -30.68
CA LYS A 70 4.12 -7.22 -30.83
C LYS A 70 4.30 -8.02 -29.55
N LYS A 71 4.21 -7.34 -28.39
CA LYS A 71 4.39 -7.93 -27.07
C LYS A 71 3.05 -8.30 -26.42
N SER A 72 3.09 -9.23 -25.47
CA SER A 72 1.94 -9.48 -24.62
C SER A 72 1.72 -8.34 -23.63
N ASN A 73 0.52 -7.78 -23.63
CA ASN A 73 0.17 -6.66 -22.75
C ASN A 73 -0.38 -7.19 -21.42
N ILE A 74 0.27 -6.82 -20.32
CA ILE A 74 -0.17 -7.11 -18.95
C ILE A 74 -0.57 -5.80 -18.30
N LEU A 75 -1.81 -5.72 -17.79
CA LEU A 75 -2.24 -4.56 -17.00
C LEU A 75 -2.12 -4.91 -15.51
N TRP A 76 -1.15 -4.31 -14.84
CA TRP A 76 -0.93 -4.42 -13.41
C TRP A 76 -1.61 -3.28 -12.68
N LEU A 77 -2.68 -3.58 -11.95
CA LEU A 77 -3.57 -2.63 -11.32
C LEU A 77 -3.13 -2.37 -9.87
N HIS A 78 -2.86 -1.10 -9.57
CA HIS A 78 -2.49 -0.65 -8.22
C HIS A 78 -3.60 0.17 -7.53
N ASP A 79 -4.58 0.65 -8.29
CA ASP A 79 -5.64 1.55 -7.83
C ASP A 79 -6.96 0.83 -7.61
N LEU A 80 -7.91 1.55 -7.03
CA LEU A 80 -9.27 1.06 -6.83
C LEU A 80 -10.02 0.98 -8.16
N TRP A 81 -11.03 0.11 -8.20
CA TRP A 81 -11.86 -0.09 -9.38
C TRP A 81 -12.56 1.20 -9.82
N ASN A 82 -12.88 2.10 -8.90
CA ASN A 82 -13.58 3.35 -9.16
C ASN A 82 -12.64 4.51 -9.53
N ASP A 83 -11.34 4.26 -9.72
CA ASP A 83 -10.46 5.24 -10.34
C ASP A 83 -10.89 5.44 -11.81
N PRO A 84 -11.11 6.70 -12.27
CA PRO A 84 -11.53 6.99 -13.64
C PRO A 84 -10.65 6.36 -14.72
N GLU A 85 -9.35 6.14 -14.45
CA GLU A 85 -8.43 5.47 -15.38
C GLU A 85 -8.87 4.04 -15.71
N ASN A 86 -9.66 3.40 -14.85
CA ASN A 86 -10.08 2.01 -14.99
C ASN A 86 -11.46 1.83 -15.66
N GLU A 87 -12.21 2.91 -15.92
CA GLU A 87 -13.59 2.83 -16.46
C GLU A 87 -13.66 2.03 -17.77
N HIS A 88 -12.60 2.09 -18.57
CA HIS A 88 -12.49 1.37 -19.82
C HIS A 88 -12.58 -0.16 -19.66
N LEU A 89 -12.33 -0.70 -18.46
CA LEU A 89 -12.40 -2.14 -18.18
C LEU A 89 -13.83 -2.66 -18.13
N SER A 90 -14.84 -1.80 -18.02
CA SER A 90 -16.25 -2.19 -18.16
C SER A 90 -16.58 -2.76 -19.56
N ASP A 91 -15.83 -2.35 -20.58
CA ASP A 91 -16.00 -2.77 -21.96
C ASP A 91 -15.17 -4.03 -22.26
N LYS A 92 -15.86 -5.14 -22.56
CA LYS A 92 -15.24 -6.43 -22.87
C LYS A 92 -14.29 -6.36 -24.07
N GLU A 93 -14.59 -5.55 -25.08
CA GLU A 93 -13.73 -5.42 -26.26
C GLU A 93 -12.45 -4.68 -25.90
N LYS A 94 -12.53 -3.64 -25.06
CA LYS A 94 -11.33 -2.95 -24.56
C LYS A 94 -10.47 -3.85 -23.68
N ARG A 95 -11.02 -4.83 -22.96
CA ARG A 95 -10.23 -5.77 -22.17
C ARG A 95 -9.41 -6.75 -23.01
N LYS A 96 -9.86 -7.10 -24.23
CA LYS A 96 -9.16 -8.04 -25.12
C LYS A 96 -7.74 -7.61 -25.50
N ARG A 97 -7.40 -6.33 -25.33
CA ARG A 97 -6.03 -5.82 -25.54
C ARG A 97 -5.04 -6.27 -24.47
N PHE A 98 -5.50 -6.88 -23.37
CA PHE A 98 -4.65 -7.40 -22.31
C PHE A 98 -4.71 -8.92 -22.30
N ASP A 99 -3.54 -9.56 -22.18
CA ASP A 99 -3.46 -11.00 -21.98
C ASP A 99 -3.80 -11.37 -20.53
N ARG A 100 -3.45 -10.52 -19.55
CA ARG A 100 -3.84 -10.65 -18.13
C ARG A 100 -4.03 -9.30 -17.46
N LEU A 101 -4.95 -9.30 -16.50
CA LEU A 101 -5.12 -8.24 -15.51
C LEU A 101 -4.56 -8.74 -14.17
N VAL A 102 -3.51 -8.08 -13.69
CA VAL A 102 -2.81 -8.44 -12.45
C VAL A 102 -3.24 -7.51 -11.33
N PHE A 103 -3.68 -8.07 -10.21
CA PHE A 103 -4.14 -7.35 -9.01
C PHE A 103 -3.19 -7.58 -7.83
N VAL A 104 -3.10 -6.61 -6.93
CA VAL A 104 -2.21 -6.65 -5.74
C VAL A 104 -2.88 -7.23 -4.48
N SER A 105 -4.15 -7.61 -4.57
CA SER A 105 -4.88 -8.35 -3.54
C SER A 105 -6.13 -9.02 -4.11
N ASN A 106 -6.66 -10.00 -3.38
CA ASN A 106 -7.96 -10.59 -3.72
C ASN A 106 -9.09 -9.59 -3.48
N TYR A 107 -9.01 -8.76 -2.45
CA TYR A 107 -9.94 -7.64 -2.24
C TYR A 107 -10.05 -6.78 -3.50
N GLN A 108 -8.91 -6.30 -4.02
CA GLN A 108 -8.88 -5.45 -5.20
C GLN A 108 -9.48 -6.20 -6.41
N MET A 109 -8.99 -7.41 -6.72
CA MET A 109 -9.52 -8.22 -7.82
C MET A 109 -11.06 -8.37 -7.75
N ASN A 110 -11.59 -8.77 -6.59
CA ASN A 110 -13.01 -8.99 -6.40
C ASN A 110 -13.83 -7.73 -6.65
N THR A 111 -13.35 -6.56 -6.20
CA THR A 111 -14.06 -5.30 -6.46
C THR A 111 -14.13 -4.93 -7.93
N TYR A 112 -13.05 -5.14 -8.71
CA TYR A 112 -13.08 -4.94 -10.17
C TYR A 112 -13.97 -5.95 -10.87
N MET A 113 -13.96 -7.22 -10.44
CA MET A 113 -14.82 -8.26 -11.00
C MET A 113 -16.30 -7.92 -10.80
N LEU A 114 -16.67 -7.44 -9.60
CA LEU A 114 -18.03 -7.00 -9.29
C LEU A 114 -18.42 -5.76 -10.10
N ALA A 115 -17.53 -4.76 -10.21
CA ALA A 115 -17.83 -3.51 -10.89
C ALA A 115 -17.90 -3.65 -12.43
N TYR A 116 -17.02 -4.45 -13.03
CA TYR A 116 -16.80 -4.48 -14.49
C TYR A 116 -17.10 -5.84 -15.14
N GLY A 117 -17.57 -6.83 -14.36
CA GLY A 117 -17.90 -8.16 -14.87
C GLY A 117 -16.68 -8.86 -15.50
N ILE A 118 -15.51 -8.68 -14.89
CA ILE A 118 -14.26 -9.30 -15.32
C ILE A 118 -14.30 -10.78 -14.91
N PRO A 119 -14.12 -11.74 -15.83
CA PRO A 119 -14.08 -13.16 -15.49
C PRO A 119 -12.73 -13.55 -14.86
N TYR A 120 -12.74 -14.55 -13.97
CA TYR A 120 -11.52 -15.09 -13.34
C TYR A 120 -10.44 -15.50 -14.35
N SER A 121 -10.82 -15.93 -15.55
CA SER A 121 -9.87 -16.32 -16.60
C SER A 121 -9.01 -15.17 -17.14
N GLU A 122 -9.43 -13.91 -16.92
CA GLU A 122 -8.68 -12.71 -17.29
C GLU A 122 -7.82 -12.19 -16.14
N THR A 123 -8.00 -12.69 -14.91
CA THR A 123 -7.38 -12.14 -13.71
C THR A 123 -6.21 -12.99 -13.21
N PHE A 124 -5.30 -12.35 -12.47
CA PHE A 124 -4.28 -13.00 -11.67
C PHE A 124 -3.96 -12.12 -10.46
N VAL A 125 -3.73 -12.70 -9.28
CA VAL A 125 -3.36 -11.93 -8.08
C VAL A 125 -1.87 -12.10 -7.82
N LEU A 126 -1.11 -11.01 -7.92
CA LEU A 126 0.26 -10.91 -7.46
C LEU A 126 0.35 -9.80 -6.40
N LYS A 127 0.40 -10.19 -5.12
CA LYS A 127 0.50 -9.27 -3.99
C LYS A 127 1.74 -8.38 -4.11
N ASN A 128 1.73 -7.22 -3.45
CA ASN A 128 2.95 -6.44 -3.29
C ASN A 128 4.00 -7.24 -2.47
N ALA A 129 5.26 -6.84 -2.57
CA ALA A 129 6.35 -7.48 -1.84
C ALA A 129 7.34 -6.47 -1.29
N ILE A 130 8.07 -6.90 -0.27
CA ILE A 130 9.09 -6.14 0.44
C ILE A 130 10.38 -6.96 0.49
N GLU A 131 11.48 -6.30 0.81
CA GLU A 131 12.62 -7.00 1.40
C GLU A 131 12.33 -7.18 2.90
N PRO A 132 12.41 -8.40 3.47
CA PRO A 132 12.28 -8.62 4.90
C PRO A 132 13.17 -7.68 5.74
N ILE A 133 12.61 -7.10 6.80
CA ILE A 133 13.34 -6.20 7.68
C ILE A 133 14.03 -7.02 8.77
N SER A 134 15.35 -6.94 8.83
CA SER A 134 16.11 -7.49 9.95
C SER A 134 15.99 -6.57 11.16
N ILE A 135 15.56 -7.10 12.31
CA ILE A 135 15.42 -6.33 13.55
C ILE A 135 16.66 -6.61 14.41
N PRO A 136 17.52 -5.61 14.68
CA PRO A 136 18.64 -5.80 15.58
C PRO A 136 18.18 -6.22 16.97
N ALA A 137 18.99 -7.04 17.65
CA ALA A 137 18.77 -7.34 19.06
C ALA A 137 18.67 -6.03 19.85
N LYS A 138 17.71 -5.94 20.77
CA LYS A 138 17.47 -4.76 21.62
C LYS A 138 16.99 -3.49 20.89
N ALA A 139 16.65 -3.56 19.60
CA ALA A 139 16.15 -2.39 18.85
C ALA A 139 14.88 -1.75 19.43
N LYS A 140 14.11 -2.54 20.21
CA LYS A 140 12.85 -2.13 20.85
C LYS A 140 12.92 -2.26 22.39
N ASP A 141 14.12 -2.18 22.95
CA ASP A 141 14.35 -2.09 24.41
C ASP A 141 13.99 -0.70 24.94
N GLY A 142 13.81 -0.60 26.26
CA GLY A 142 13.45 0.64 26.95
C GLY A 142 11.95 0.74 27.24
N ASP A 143 11.57 1.68 28.11
CA ASP A 143 10.19 1.75 28.61
C ASP A 143 9.25 2.52 27.67
N GLN A 144 9.79 3.42 26.85
CA GLN A 144 9.00 4.26 25.94
C GLN A 144 8.47 3.45 24.74
N ILE A 145 7.15 3.50 24.53
CA ILE A 145 6.49 2.90 23.36
C ILE A 145 6.55 3.89 22.19
N ARG A 146 7.30 3.51 21.14
CA ARG A 146 7.48 4.31 19.93
C ARG A 146 6.39 4.00 18.91
N LEU A 147 5.54 4.97 18.65
CA LEU A 147 4.51 4.93 17.63
C LEU A 147 5.08 5.47 16.31
N ILE A 148 4.68 4.91 15.18
CA ILE A 148 5.07 5.41 13.86
C ILE A 148 3.84 5.58 12.96
N TYR A 149 3.86 6.64 12.14
CA TYR A 149 2.99 6.81 10.98
C TYR A 149 3.87 7.14 9.78
N HIS A 150 3.80 6.35 8.71
CA HIS A 150 4.74 6.47 7.58
C HIS A 150 4.07 6.39 6.21
N THR A 151 2.89 7.00 6.09
CA THR A 151 2.14 7.12 4.83
C THR A 151 1.86 8.58 4.50
N THR A 152 1.30 8.86 3.32
CA THR A 152 0.86 10.21 2.96
C THR A 152 -0.29 10.72 3.84
N PRO A 153 -0.38 12.03 4.09
CA PRO A 153 -1.14 12.57 5.21
C PRO A 153 -2.67 12.41 5.07
N HIS A 154 -3.17 12.41 3.83
CA HIS A 154 -4.60 12.22 3.52
C HIS A 154 -5.16 10.85 3.95
N ARG A 155 -4.29 9.89 4.31
CA ARG A 155 -4.68 8.56 4.80
C ARG A 155 -4.94 8.56 6.30
N GLY A 156 -5.52 9.63 6.84
CA GLY A 156 -5.91 9.72 8.25
C GLY A 156 -4.84 10.23 9.21
N LEU A 157 -3.83 10.98 8.76
CA LEU A 157 -2.83 11.55 9.68
C LEU A 157 -3.49 12.46 10.73
N ASN A 158 -4.53 13.22 10.36
CA ASN A 158 -5.30 14.04 11.30
C ASN A 158 -5.88 13.21 12.47
N ILE A 159 -6.38 12.00 12.17
CA ILE A 159 -6.92 11.08 13.18
C ILE A 159 -5.79 10.52 14.06
N ALA A 160 -4.67 10.16 13.45
CA ALA A 160 -3.50 9.64 14.17
C ALA A 160 -2.99 10.67 15.19
N VAL A 161 -2.75 11.91 14.73
CA VAL A 161 -2.27 13.01 15.57
C VAL A 161 -3.24 13.30 16.72
N ALA A 162 -4.54 13.41 16.45
CA ALA A 162 -5.53 13.68 17.49
C ALA A 162 -5.58 12.56 18.55
N GLY A 163 -5.55 11.29 18.11
CA GLY A 163 -5.53 10.14 19.00
C GLY A 163 -4.28 10.11 19.89
N VAL A 164 -3.09 10.27 19.30
CA VAL A 164 -1.83 10.29 20.04
C VAL A 164 -1.74 11.48 21.00
N GLN A 165 -2.11 12.67 20.55
CA GLN A 165 -2.12 13.88 21.39
C GLN A 165 -2.94 13.66 22.66
N LYS A 166 -4.11 13.05 22.52
CA LYS A 166 -4.97 12.76 23.68
C LYS A 166 -4.38 11.73 24.63
N LEU A 167 -3.72 10.70 24.10
CA LEU A 167 -3.07 9.69 24.94
C LEU A 167 -1.86 10.29 25.68
N ALA A 168 -1.11 11.18 25.02
CA ALA A 168 0.04 11.87 25.61
C ALA A 168 -0.34 12.73 26.83
N GLU A 169 -1.55 13.29 26.90
CA GLU A 169 -2.05 14.00 28.10
C GLU A 169 -1.99 13.15 29.39
N THR A 170 -2.06 11.82 29.25
CA THR A 170 -2.07 10.88 30.39
C THR A 170 -0.83 9.99 30.45
N MET A 171 -0.20 9.72 29.30
CA MET A 171 0.96 8.83 29.21
C MET A 171 2.28 9.60 29.21
N GLY A 172 2.29 10.87 28.85
CA GLY A 172 3.49 11.70 28.80
C GLY A 172 4.61 11.10 27.95
N ASP A 173 5.81 11.09 28.50
CA ASP A 173 7.05 10.56 27.90
C ASP A 173 7.10 9.03 27.78
N LYS A 174 6.09 8.30 28.27
CA LYS A 174 5.98 6.85 28.04
C LYS A 174 5.67 6.50 26.58
N ILE A 175 5.25 7.47 25.78
CA ILE A 175 5.04 7.30 24.34
C ILE A 175 5.80 8.37 23.55
N HIS A 176 6.20 8.02 22.33
CA HIS A 176 6.72 8.98 21.35
C HIS A 176 6.18 8.65 19.97
N PHE A 177 5.78 9.65 19.19
CA PHE A 177 5.18 9.45 17.87
C PHE A 177 6.03 10.05 16.74
N ASP A 178 6.63 9.16 15.95
CA ASP A 178 7.44 9.51 14.79
C ASP A 178 6.56 9.53 13.51
N VAL A 179 6.51 10.68 12.83
CA VAL A 179 5.67 10.89 11.63
C VAL A 179 6.53 11.12 10.39
N TYR A 180 6.49 10.17 9.45
CA TYR A 180 7.13 10.22 8.13
C TYR A 180 6.04 10.40 7.07
N SER A 181 5.60 11.64 6.81
CA SER A 181 4.41 11.89 6.00
C SER A 181 4.55 13.14 5.14
N SER A 182 4.42 12.98 3.83
CA SER A 182 4.41 14.09 2.86
C SER A 182 4.04 13.57 1.46
N PHE A 183 3.40 14.42 0.66
CA PHE A 183 3.15 14.17 -0.77
C PHE A 183 4.40 14.30 -1.65
N ASN A 184 5.53 14.75 -1.09
CA ASN A 184 6.81 14.73 -1.79
C ASN A 184 7.24 13.30 -2.18
N ALA A 185 6.69 12.26 -1.51
CA ALA A 185 6.82 10.87 -1.93
C ALA A 185 6.33 10.60 -3.37
N TYR A 186 5.40 11.42 -3.87
CA TYR A 186 4.86 11.34 -5.22
C TYR A 186 5.35 12.50 -6.12
N GLY A 187 6.31 13.31 -5.67
CA GLY A 187 6.80 14.49 -6.40
C GLY A 187 5.80 15.67 -6.44
N TRP A 188 4.83 15.70 -5.51
CA TRP A 188 3.78 16.73 -5.42
C TRP A 188 3.78 17.45 -4.06
N PRO A 189 4.89 18.10 -3.66
CA PRO A 189 5.00 18.79 -2.37
C PRO A 189 3.93 19.87 -2.17
N GLU A 190 3.38 20.44 -3.25
CA GLU A 190 2.27 21.40 -3.20
C GLU A 190 1.01 20.86 -2.49
N ARG A 191 0.81 19.53 -2.48
CA ARG A 191 -0.35 18.89 -1.82
C ARG A 191 -0.22 18.75 -0.32
N ASP A 192 0.93 19.11 0.24
CA ASP A 192 1.13 19.21 1.68
C ASP A 192 0.49 20.48 2.27
N GLU A 193 0.13 21.47 1.44
CA GLU A 193 -0.46 22.75 1.88
C GLU A 193 -1.65 22.58 2.85
N PRO A 194 -2.66 21.73 2.57
CA PRO A 194 -3.81 21.55 3.48
C PRO A 194 -3.42 20.94 4.84
N PHE A 195 -2.24 20.32 4.94
CA PHE A 195 -1.77 19.58 6.11
C PHE A 195 -0.76 20.36 6.96
N LYS A 196 -0.34 21.56 6.54
CA LYS A 196 0.64 22.39 7.29
C LYS A 196 0.30 22.58 8.77
N ASN A 197 -0.98 22.80 9.07
CA ASN A 197 -1.43 22.94 10.46
C ASN A 197 -1.23 21.66 11.28
N ILE A 198 -1.40 20.49 10.65
CA ILE A 198 -1.18 19.19 11.30
C ILE A 198 0.32 18.96 11.49
N PHE A 199 1.15 19.30 10.50
CA PHE A 199 2.62 19.21 10.65
C PHE A 199 3.11 20.10 11.79
N LYS A 200 2.62 21.34 11.86
CA LYS A 200 2.96 22.26 12.95
C LYS A 200 2.54 21.74 14.33
N GLN A 201 1.37 21.10 14.43
CA GLN A 201 0.94 20.45 15.68
C GLN A 201 1.91 19.35 16.12
N ILE A 202 2.44 18.57 15.18
CA ILE A 202 3.43 17.52 15.47
C ILE A 202 4.75 18.16 15.93
N GLU A 203 5.23 19.18 15.21
CA GLU A 203 6.49 19.89 15.53
C GLU A 203 6.45 20.56 16.92
N ASP A 204 5.29 21.08 17.33
CA ASP A 204 5.11 21.76 18.61
C ASP A 204 4.88 20.80 19.80
N HIS A 205 4.66 19.51 19.54
CA HIS A 205 4.30 18.55 20.58
C HIS A 205 5.55 17.83 21.14
N PRO A 206 5.80 17.84 22.47
CA PRO A 206 7.03 17.30 23.04
C PRO A 206 7.20 15.78 22.88
N ASN A 207 6.10 15.05 22.68
CA ASN A 207 6.10 13.60 22.45
C ASN A 207 5.89 13.19 20.98
N MET A 208 6.10 14.11 20.03
CA MET A 208 6.02 13.78 18.61
C MET A 208 7.23 14.32 17.84
N THR A 209 7.47 13.78 16.65
CA THR A 209 8.51 14.29 15.75
C THR A 209 8.04 14.17 14.31
N TYR A 210 8.08 15.29 13.58
CA TYR A 210 7.78 15.32 12.16
C TYR A 210 9.08 15.17 11.36
N HIS A 211 9.16 14.11 10.56
CA HIS A 211 10.32 13.79 9.72
C HIS A 211 10.11 14.17 8.25
N GLY A 212 8.93 14.65 7.88
CA GLY A 212 8.58 14.97 6.49
C GLY A 212 8.60 13.74 5.57
N PHE A 213 8.91 13.96 4.30
CA PHE A 213 9.26 12.88 3.38
C PHE A 213 10.66 12.37 3.69
N GLN A 214 10.80 11.05 3.78
CA GLN A 214 12.08 10.38 3.86
C GLN A 214 12.15 9.25 2.83
N PRO A 215 13.34 8.97 2.26
CA PRO A 215 13.58 7.78 1.47
C PRO A 215 13.15 6.49 2.21
N ASN A 216 12.71 5.48 1.46
CA ASN A 216 12.13 4.26 2.05
C ASN A 216 13.13 3.48 2.92
N ASP A 217 14.43 3.49 2.62
CA ASP A 217 15.48 2.91 3.47
C ASP A 217 15.59 3.59 4.85
N VAL A 218 15.41 4.91 4.92
CA VAL A 218 15.36 5.67 6.18
C VAL A 218 14.12 5.28 6.99
N VAL A 219 12.94 5.19 6.35
CA VAL A 219 11.70 4.76 7.02
C VAL A 219 11.81 3.33 7.52
N ARG A 220 12.37 2.42 6.71
CA ARG A 220 12.63 1.02 7.09
C ARG A 220 13.57 0.93 8.28
N LYS A 221 14.59 1.80 8.34
CA LYS A 221 15.49 1.89 9.49
C LYS A 221 14.75 2.35 10.75
N ALA A 222 13.85 3.33 10.63
CA ALA A 222 13.03 3.80 11.74
C ALA A 222 12.10 2.69 12.28
N LEU A 223 11.50 1.91 11.37
CA LEU A 223 10.63 0.78 11.69
C LEU A 223 11.31 -0.28 12.57
N GLU A 224 12.62 -0.50 12.45
CA GLU A 224 13.36 -1.42 13.31
C GLU A 224 13.17 -1.11 14.81
N SER A 225 13.03 0.17 15.17
CA SER A 225 12.85 0.63 16.56
C SER A 225 11.40 0.99 16.95
N ALA A 226 10.49 1.07 15.97
CA ALA A 226 9.09 1.38 16.22
C ALA A 226 8.34 0.20 16.85
N HIS A 227 7.43 0.46 17.78
CA HIS A 227 6.65 -0.58 18.46
C HIS A 227 5.28 -0.78 17.81
N ILE A 228 4.62 0.31 17.42
CA ILE A 228 3.25 0.29 16.92
C ILE A 228 3.14 1.15 15.67
N PHE A 229 2.61 0.58 14.58
CA PHE A 229 2.17 1.33 13.41
C PHE A 229 0.75 1.83 13.65
N ALA A 230 0.62 3.13 13.91
CA ALA A 230 -0.60 3.80 14.29
C ALA A 230 -1.33 4.30 13.04
N PHE A 231 -2.17 3.46 12.42
CA PHE A 231 -2.67 3.70 11.05
C PHE A 231 -4.20 3.76 10.94
N PRO A 232 -4.84 4.88 11.35
CA PRO A 232 -6.28 5.07 11.24
C PRO A 232 -6.71 5.47 9.82
N SER A 233 -6.39 4.63 8.83
CA SER A 233 -6.64 4.95 7.42
C SER A 233 -8.11 5.26 7.15
N ILE A 234 -8.35 6.38 6.49
CA ILE A 234 -9.63 6.70 5.83
C ILE A 234 -9.57 6.46 4.32
N TRP A 235 -8.43 5.96 3.85
CA TRP A 235 -8.19 5.64 2.45
C TRP A 235 -8.37 4.15 2.21
N THR A 236 -9.19 3.80 1.23
CA THR A 236 -9.44 2.40 0.89
C THR A 236 -8.17 1.80 0.26
N GLU A 237 -7.50 0.93 1.03
CA GLU A 237 -6.25 0.30 0.60
C GLU A 237 -6.50 -0.81 -0.43
N THR A 238 -5.65 -0.90 -1.45
CA THR A 238 -5.60 -2.04 -2.37
C THR A 238 -4.64 -3.13 -1.90
N SER A 239 -3.67 -2.77 -1.06
CA SER A 239 -2.74 -3.70 -0.41
C SER A 239 -2.05 -3.07 0.81
N CYS A 240 -1.54 -1.83 0.73
CA CYS A 240 -0.80 -1.15 1.82
C CYS A 240 0.59 -1.75 2.11
N ILE A 241 1.59 -1.38 1.29
CA ILE A 241 3.00 -1.76 1.51
C ILE A 241 3.51 -1.32 2.89
N ALA A 242 3.06 -0.16 3.37
CA ALA A 242 3.43 0.35 4.69
C ALA A 242 3.07 -0.64 5.81
N ALA A 243 1.88 -1.24 5.77
CA ALA A 243 1.48 -2.26 6.74
C ALA A 243 2.35 -3.52 6.65
N ILE A 244 2.71 -3.95 5.43
CA ILE A 244 3.57 -5.12 5.20
C ILE A 244 4.97 -4.89 5.80
N GLU A 245 5.57 -3.72 5.55
CA GLU A 245 6.87 -3.34 6.11
C GLU A 245 6.80 -3.26 7.64
N ALA A 246 5.77 -2.62 8.19
CA ALA A 246 5.57 -2.56 9.64
C ALA A 246 5.41 -3.95 10.27
N MET A 247 4.71 -4.87 9.62
CA MET A 247 4.57 -6.25 10.08
C MET A 247 5.91 -6.98 10.10
N SER A 248 6.71 -6.84 9.03
CA SER A 248 8.05 -7.42 8.92
C SER A 248 9.03 -6.83 9.95
N ALA A 249 8.87 -5.54 10.28
CA ALA A 249 9.60 -4.88 11.36
C ALA A 249 9.11 -5.23 12.78
N GLY A 250 8.13 -6.14 12.90
CA GLY A 250 7.58 -6.58 14.19
C GLY A 250 6.77 -5.51 14.90
N CYS A 251 6.26 -4.50 14.19
CA CYS A 251 5.38 -3.49 14.76
C CYS A 251 3.97 -4.07 14.93
N GLN A 252 3.32 -3.77 16.06
CA GLN A 252 1.89 -4.03 16.20
C GLN A 252 1.12 -3.06 15.30
N ILE A 253 0.19 -3.58 14.49
CA ILE A 253 -0.60 -2.76 13.56
C ILE A 253 -1.91 -2.37 14.23
N VAL A 254 -2.21 -1.07 14.32
CA VAL A 254 -3.52 -0.57 14.78
C VAL A 254 -4.19 0.13 13.62
N CYS A 255 -5.21 -0.48 13.04
CA CYS A 255 -5.85 0.02 11.82
C CYS A 255 -7.34 -0.36 11.72
N PRO A 256 -8.13 0.34 10.89
CA PRO A 256 -9.48 -0.09 10.59
C PRO A 256 -9.50 -1.29 9.64
N ASN A 257 -10.65 -1.96 9.53
CA ASN A 257 -10.91 -3.01 8.55
C ASN A 257 -11.27 -2.46 7.16
N LEU A 258 -10.59 -1.40 6.70
CA LEU A 258 -10.89 -0.69 5.46
C LEU A 258 -10.10 -1.27 4.27
N GLY A 259 -10.81 -1.60 3.19
CA GLY A 259 -10.18 -2.10 1.96
C GLY A 259 -9.47 -3.44 2.14
N ALA A 260 -8.27 -3.55 1.59
CA ALA A 260 -7.42 -4.74 1.67
C ALA A 260 -6.71 -4.94 3.02
N LEU A 261 -6.84 -4.02 3.99
CA LEU A 261 -6.14 -4.13 5.28
C LEU A 261 -6.40 -5.46 6.02
N PRO A 262 -7.62 -6.03 6.07
CA PRO A 262 -7.86 -7.35 6.65
C PRO A 262 -7.07 -8.46 5.95
N GLU A 263 -6.97 -8.42 4.61
CA GLU A 263 -6.19 -9.38 3.82
C GLU A 263 -4.69 -9.21 4.05
N THR A 264 -4.19 -7.98 3.98
CA THR A 264 -2.76 -7.67 4.14
C THR A 264 -2.23 -8.03 5.51
N THR A 265 -3.01 -7.75 6.55
CA THR A 265 -2.58 -7.99 7.92
C THR A 265 -2.75 -9.44 8.36
N GLY A 266 -3.40 -10.29 7.55
CA GLY A 266 -3.53 -11.73 7.83
C GLY A 266 -4.19 -12.06 9.17
N GLY A 267 -5.00 -11.15 9.72
CA GLY A 267 -5.60 -11.28 11.06
C GLY A 267 -4.69 -10.89 12.25
N PHE A 268 -3.46 -10.43 11.99
CA PHE A 268 -2.53 -10.04 13.06
C PHE A 268 -2.75 -8.61 13.58
N ALA A 269 -3.40 -7.73 12.82
CA ALA A 269 -3.65 -6.37 13.30
C ALA A 269 -4.54 -6.34 14.56
N THR A 270 -4.30 -5.35 15.42
CA THR A 270 -5.30 -4.83 16.36
C THR A 270 -6.30 -4.01 15.55
N MET A 271 -7.23 -4.73 14.94
CA MET A 271 -8.16 -4.19 13.95
C MET A 271 -9.48 -3.76 14.59
N TYR A 272 -10.02 -2.63 14.12
CA TYR A 272 -11.35 -2.14 14.51
C TYR A 272 -12.22 -1.89 13.28
N HIS A 273 -13.52 -1.77 13.49
CA HIS A 273 -14.45 -1.43 12.40
C HIS A 273 -14.26 0.03 11.96
N TRP A 274 -14.06 0.23 10.66
CA TRP A 274 -14.05 1.57 10.07
C TRP A 274 -15.40 2.27 10.29
N HIS A 275 -15.38 3.59 10.36
CA HIS A 275 -16.58 4.40 10.57
C HIS A 275 -16.50 5.69 9.73
N GLU A 276 -17.60 6.07 9.08
CA GLU A 276 -17.70 7.20 8.15
C GLU A 276 -17.49 8.55 8.86
N SER A 277 -18.08 8.71 10.05
CA SER A 277 -17.80 9.86 10.91
C SER A 277 -16.35 9.83 11.40
N ILE A 278 -15.55 10.79 10.92
CA ILE A 278 -14.16 11.02 11.36
C ILE A 278 -14.06 11.17 12.88
N GLN A 279 -15.05 11.81 13.50
CA GLN A 279 -15.07 11.98 14.95
C GLN A 279 -15.22 10.63 15.67
N THR A 280 -16.15 9.79 15.21
CA THR A 280 -16.32 8.44 15.77
C THR A 280 -15.08 7.58 15.50
N HIS A 281 -14.54 7.63 14.28
CA HIS A 281 -13.33 6.91 13.89
C HIS A 281 -12.15 7.27 14.79
N ALA A 282 -11.94 8.56 15.08
CA ALA A 282 -10.89 9.01 15.98
C ALA A 282 -11.04 8.49 17.41
N ASN A 283 -12.26 8.51 17.96
CA ASN A 283 -12.52 7.96 19.29
C ASN A 283 -12.29 6.45 19.36
N VAL A 284 -12.75 5.69 18.35
CA VAL A 284 -12.49 4.24 18.27
C VAL A 284 -11.00 3.97 18.13
N PHE A 285 -10.33 4.67 17.22
CA PHE A 285 -8.89 4.54 17.02
C PHE A 285 -8.11 4.78 18.32
N ALA A 286 -8.36 5.88 19.02
CA ALA A 286 -7.65 6.21 20.24
C ALA A 286 -7.83 5.14 21.33
N ASN A 287 -9.03 4.55 21.44
CA ASN A 287 -9.28 3.45 22.37
C ASN A 287 -8.50 2.18 22.00
N PHE A 288 -8.47 1.81 20.72
CA PHE A 288 -7.71 0.65 20.25
C PHE A 288 -6.19 0.88 20.36
N LEU A 289 -5.72 2.10 20.06
CA LEU A 289 -4.33 2.49 20.23
C LEU A 289 -3.91 2.47 21.70
N LYS A 290 -4.74 2.98 22.61
CA LYS A 290 -4.52 2.88 24.06
C LYS A 290 -4.34 1.43 24.50
N SER A 291 -5.27 0.57 24.11
CA SER A 291 -5.21 -0.86 24.43
C SER A 291 -3.96 -1.52 23.83
N ALA A 292 -3.57 -1.15 22.61
CA ALA A 292 -2.34 -1.64 21.99
C ALA A 292 -1.09 -1.22 22.78
N ILE A 293 -1.00 0.04 23.21
CA ILE A 293 0.11 0.55 24.04
C ILE A 293 0.17 -0.20 25.38
N GLU A 294 -0.96 -0.32 26.08
CA GLU A 294 -1.03 -0.95 27.41
C GLU A 294 -0.67 -2.45 27.36
N ASN A 295 -1.01 -3.13 26.26
CA ASN A 295 -0.80 -4.57 26.12
C ASN A 295 0.44 -4.93 25.27
N HIS A 296 1.22 -3.94 24.80
CA HIS A 296 2.29 -4.19 23.83
C HIS A 296 3.37 -5.16 24.35
N ARG A 297 3.68 -5.05 25.65
CA ARG A 297 4.74 -5.83 26.31
C ARG A 297 4.26 -7.12 26.99
N THR A 298 3.04 -7.58 26.70
CA THR A 298 2.59 -8.88 27.20
C THR A 298 3.23 -10.02 26.40
N ASP A 299 3.42 -11.18 27.04
CA ASP A 299 3.97 -12.38 26.38
C ASP A 299 3.13 -12.83 25.18
N ASP A 300 1.80 -12.70 25.30
CA ASP A 300 0.85 -13.00 24.21
C ASP A 300 1.07 -12.08 23.01
N MET A 301 1.27 -10.79 23.24
CA MET A 301 1.55 -9.84 22.16
C MET A 301 2.93 -10.11 21.55
N GLY A 302 3.96 -10.35 22.37
CA GLY A 302 5.29 -10.72 21.89
C GLY A 302 5.25 -11.94 20.97
N THR A 303 4.55 -13.00 21.39
CA THR A 303 4.34 -14.22 20.60
C THR A 303 3.61 -13.93 19.28
N LYS A 304 2.54 -13.12 19.34
CA LYS A 304 1.78 -12.71 18.16
C LYS A 304 2.64 -11.95 17.16
N LEU A 305 3.51 -11.03 17.61
CA LEU A 305 4.38 -10.25 16.75
C LEU A 305 5.48 -11.09 16.08
N VAL A 306 5.98 -12.14 16.75
CA VAL A 306 6.89 -13.11 16.13
C VAL A 306 6.20 -13.86 14.98
N PHE A 307 4.97 -14.35 15.19
CA PHE A 307 4.19 -14.98 14.12
C PHE A 307 3.86 -14.02 12.98
N GLN A 308 3.47 -12.79 13.31
CA GLN A 308 3.19 -11.74 12.33
C GLN A 308 4.40 -11.46 11.45
N LYS A 309 5.59 -11.29 12.05
CA LYS A 309 6.84 -11.07 11.31
C LYS A 309 7.12 -12.24 10.37
N ASN A 310 7.09 -13.47 10.90
CA ASN A 310 7.32 -14.68 10.09
C ASN A 310 6.31 -14.76 8.93
N TYR A 311 5.05 -14.44 9.17
CA TYR A 311 4.04 -14.38 8.11
C TYR A 311 4.40 -13.35 7.03
N ALA A 312 4.70 -12.11 7.40
CA ALA A 312 5.07 -11.07 6.45
C ALA A 312 6.31 -11.46 5.63
N ASP A 313 7.37 -11.93 6.30
CA ASP A 313 8.63 -12.30 5.67
C ASP A 313 8.48 -13.49 4.72
N ASN A 314 7.56 -14.43 4.98
CA ASN A 314 7.37 -15.60 4.12
C ASN A 314 6.40 -15.35 2.96
N PHE A 315 5.37 -14.53 3.14
CA PHE A 315 4.30 -14.36 2.14
C PHE A 315 4.39 -13.07 1.33
N TYR A 316 5.19 -12.11 1.78
CA TYR A 316 5.36 -10.81 1.14
C TYR A 316 6.83 -10.49 0.81
N ASN A 317 7.71 -11.48 0.68
CA ASN A 317 9.08 -11.25 0.22
C ASN A 317 9.20 -11.22 -1.31
N TRP A 318 10.24 -10.55 -1.79
CA TRP A 318 10.51 -10.42 -3.22
C TRP A 318 11.00 -11.70 -3.90
N ASP A 319 11.65 -12.62 -3.20
CA ASP A 319 12.11 -13.87 -3.80
C ASP A 319 10.91 -14.74 -4.23
N LEU A 320 9.92 -14.88 -3.36
CA LEU A 320 8.63 -15.50 -3.69
C LEU A 320 7.94 -14.73 -4.82
N ARG A 321 7.86 -13.41 -4.70
CA ARG A 321 7.13 -12.58 -5.68
C ARG A 321 7.73 -12.65 -7.08
N ALA A 322 9.06 -12.65 -7.19
CA ALA A 322 9.77 -12.76 -8.46
C ALA A 322 9.53 -14.12 -9.13
N ASN A 323 9.51 -15.20 -8.34
CA ASN A 323 9.18 -16.54 -8.84
C ASN A 323 7.72 -16.61 -9.33
N GLU A 324 6.76 -16.05 -8.59
CA GLU A 324 5.35 -16.01 -9.01
C GLU A 324 5.15 -15.16 -10.28
N TRP A 325 5.84 -14.02 -10.40
CA TRP A 325 5.87 -13.23 -11.63
C TRP A 325 6.43 -14.02 -12.80
N THR A 326 7.58 -14.67 -12.61
CA THR A 326 8.22 -15.49 -13.65
C THR A 326 7.28 -16.60 -14.13
N GLY A 327 6.67 -17.34 -13.21
CA GLY A 327 5.72 -18.41 -13.55
C GLY A 327 4.47 -17.89 -14.27
N MET A 328 3.91 -16.75 -13.83
CA MET A 328 2.76 -16.13 -14.48
C MET A 328 3.09 -15.71 -15.91
N LEU A 329 4.20 -15.00 -16.12
CA LEU A 329 4.63 -14.53 -17.43
C LEU A 329 4.92 -15.70 -18.40
N GLN A 330 5.66 -16.73 -17.95
CA GLN A 330 5.88 -17.94 -18.75
C GLN A 330 4.58 -18.65 -19.12
N GLY A 331 3.61 -18.69 -18.20
CA GLY A 331 2.28 -19.22 -18.45
C GLY A 331 1.53 -18.43 -19.53
N VAL A 332 1.58 -17.09 -19.48
CA VAL A 332 0.98 -16.22 -20.50
C VAL A 332 1.63 -16.44 -21.86
N LYS A 333 2.97 -16.45 -21.93
CA LYS A 333 3.72 -16.70 -23.17
C LYS A 333 3.28 -18.01 -23.82
N SER A 334 3.24 -19.09 -23.05
CA SER A 334 2.82 -20.41 -23.52
C SER A 334 1.39 -20.40 -24.08
N LEU A 335 0.46 -19.71 -23.41
CA LEU A 335 -0.93 -19.60 -23.86
C LEU A 335 -1.09 -18.76 -25.15
N VAL A 336 -0.25 -17.74 -25.34
CA VAL A 336 -0.25 -16.92 -26.57
C VAL A 336 0.29 -17.73 -27.75
N GLU A 337 1.39 -18.46 -27.55
CA GLU A 337 1.97 -19.34 -28.57
C GLU A 337 0.99 -20.43 -29.00
N GLN A 338 0.30 -21.07 -28.04
CA GLN A 338 -0.74 -22.06 -28.33
C GLN A 338 -1.91 -21.46 -29.14
N ARG A 339 -2.38 -20.26 -28.77
CA ARG A 339 -3.44 -19.56 -29.53
C ARG A 339 -3.02 -19.26 -30.97
N LYS A 340 -1.78 -18.81 -31.18
CA LYS A 340 -1.23 -18.57 -32.53
C LYS A 340 -1.16 -19.85 -33.36
N LYS A 341 -0.70 -20.96 -32.76
CA LYS A 341 -0.62 -22.26 -33.43
C LYS A 341 -2.00 -22.77 -33.86
N VAL A 342 -3.00 -22.73 -32.97
CA VAL A 342 -4.38 -23.15 -33.29
C VAL A 342 -5.00 -22.26 -34.38
N ALA A 343 -4.73 -20.95 -34.35
CA ALA A 343 -5.21 -20.05 -35.38
C ALA A 343 -4.62 -20.37 -36.78
N ALA A 344 -3.32 -20.67 -36.85
CA ALA A 344 -2.65 -21.07 -38.08
C ALA A 344 -3.21 -22.40 -38.64
N GLU A 345 -3.36 -23.42 -37.79
CA GLU A 345 -3.91 -24.72 -38.19
C GLU A 345 -5.35 -24.64 -38.71
N ASN A 346 -6.14 -23.68 -38.21
CA ASN A 346 -7.51 -23.45 -38.67
C ASN A 346 -7.57 -22.62 -39.97
N ALA A 347 -6.56 -21.79 -40.23
CA ALA A 347 -6.44 -21.05 -41.48
C ALA A 347 -6.05 -21.97 -42.64
N ASP A 348 -5.16 -22.95 -42.40
CA ASP A 348 -4.73 -23.93 -43.42
C ASP A 348 -5.83 -24.95 -43.81
N LYS A 349 -6.91 -25.03 -43.04
CA LYS A 349 -8.06 -25.93 -43.27
C LYS A 349 -9.24 -25.27 -43.98
N LYS A 350 -9.20 -23.96 -44.22
CA LYS A 350 -10.20 -23.20 -44.98
C LYS A 350 -9.66 -22.83 -46.35
#